data_AF-A0A241ZAS5-F1
#
_entry.id   AF-A0A241ZAS5-F1
#
_cell.length_a   1.000
_cell.length_b   1.000
_cell.length_c   1.000
_cell.angle_alpha   90.00
_cell.angle_beta   90.00
_cell.angle_gamma   90.00
#
_symmetry.space_group_name_H-M   'P 1'
#
loop_
_entity.id
_entity.type
_entity.pdbx_description
1 polymer ?
#
loop_
_entity_poly.entity_id
_entity_poly.type
_entity_poly.pdbx_seq_one_letter_code
_entity_poly.pdbx_strand_id
1 'polypeptide(L)'
;MSYAEGVKRFSVSAGWLHVMPQGKANPFNINTSVKNGTVAKVGSISPTSFLNSVDPNATEVDVGGELFNQKEFLELALNDDFLKGLLLDEEGNIKPEVAGEATIQGLEQWHQNDAGLEVDDTDTLGLMFNYYLNDNVSLQFIGGIPPKVDIKGQGEILAPLSGVALSPHELVKILFPNGITLGQAVPITNLGNKPKAASVRAWTPAIEAQYQFGKSGVNKFRPYLGVGLMYAHFNDIKLNDEIRSDLISAGHMIQNVLDGKAGAALDRKESSGNMVVKVDADDAIAPIFTAGFTYDFNDSWYTVASVSYAKLNNRTKIDVINQNTGARLIHGSTKVDIDPIITYLGVGYRF
;
A
#
# COMPACT_ATOMS: atom_id res chain seq x y z
N MET A 1 13.21 -7.85 -66.74
CA MET A 1 13.25 -6.77 -65.73
C MET A 1 12.52 -7.29 -64.51
N SER A 2 13.24 -7.54 -63.41
CA SER A 2 12.64 -7.97 -62.14
C SER A 2 12.42 -6.73 -61.29
N TYR A 3 11.17 -6.39 -61.00
CA TYR A 3 10.84 -5.31 -60.07
C TYR A 3 11.08 -5.83 -58.65
N ALA A 4 12.01 -5.20 -57.93
CA ALA A 4 12.04 -5.34 -56.48
C ALA A 4 10.83 -4.56 -55.94
N GLU A 5 9.75 -5.27 -55.62
CA GLU A 5 8.71 -4.73 -54.75
C GLU A 5 9.39 -4.27 -53.46
N GLY A 6 9.37 -2.97 -53.22
CA GLY A 6 10.00 -2.38 -52.06
C GLY A 6 9.41 -2.96 -50.79
N VAL A 7 10.27 -3.29 -49.83
CA VAL A 7 9.85 -3.73 -48.49
C VAL A 7 8.90 -2.67 -47.92
N LYS A 8 7.68 -3.10 -47.60
CA LYS A 8 6.70 -2.27 -46.90
C LYS A 8 7.32 -1.72 -45.63
N ARG A 9 7.35 -0.39 -45.51
CA ARG A 9 8.22 0.29 -44.54
C ARG A 9 7.61 0.34 -43.15
N PHE A 10 6.28 0.30 -43.07
CA PHE A 10 5.56 0.47 -41.81
C PHE A 10 4.43 -0.55 -41.68
N SER A 11 4.17 -0.98 -40.45
CA SER A 11 2.92 -1.66 -40.12
C SER A 11 2.32 -1.13 -38.85
N VAL A 12 1.00 -1.20 -38.79
CA VAL A 12 0.22 -0.86 -37.60
C VAL A 12 -0.73 -2.01 -37.32
N SER A 13 -0.81 -2.44 -36.06
CA SER A 13 -1.86 -3.34 -35.60
C SER A 13 -2.61 -2.77 -34.40
N ALA A 14 -3.90 -3.07 -34.35
CA ALA A 14 -4.76 -2.80 -33.21
C ALA A 14 -5.32 -4.13 -32.70
N GLY A 15 -5.37 -4.28 -31.38
CA GLY A 15 -5.74 -5.55 -30.78
C GLY A 15 -6.00 -5.47 -29.29
N TRP A 16 -6.37 -6.61 -28.73
CA TRP A 16 -6.59 -6.79 -27.31
C TRP A 16 -5.26 -7.07 -26.61
N LEU A 17 -5.00 -6.36 -25.52
CA LEU A 17 -3.93 -6.62 -24.57
C LEU A 17 -4.52 -7.14 -23.27
N HIS A 18 -4.05 -8.28 -22.82
CA HIS A 18 -4.36 -8.82 -21.51
C HIS A 18 -3.08 -8.86 -20.68
N VAL A 19 -3.08 -8.19 -19.54
CA VAL A 19 -1.93 -8.01 -18.65
C VAL A 19 -2.17 -8.82 -17.38
N MET A 20 -1.26 -9.74 -17.09
CA MET A 20 -1.29 -10.62 -15.92
C MET A 20 -0.05 -10.37 -15.05
N PRO A 21 -0.15 -9.53 -14.00
CA PRO A 21 0.90 -9.36 -13.01
C PRO A 21 1.28 -10.69 -12.34
N GLN A 22 2.57 -10.93 -12.09
CA GLN A 22 3.07 -12.15 -11.43
C GLN A 22 3.73 -11.88 -10.07
N GLY A 23 3.79 -10.61 -9.68
CA GLY A 23 4.37 -10.21 -8.40
C GLY A 23 3.51 -10.59 -7.20
N LYS A 24 4.12 -10.53 -6.02
CA LYS A 24 3.50 -10.87 -4.74
C LYS A 24 3.48 -9.66 -3.82
N ALA A 25 2.59 -9.70 -2.82
CA ALA A 25 2.56 -8.74 -1.74
C ALA A 25 3.94 -8.60 -1.08
N ASN A 26 4.44 -7.36 -0.99
CA ASN A 26 5.62 -7.02 -0.22
C ASN A 26 5.23 -6.25 1.06
N PRO A 27 6.01 -6.40 2.14
CA PRO A 27 5.80 -5.70 3.40
C PRO A 27 5.74 -4.18 3.31
N PHE A 28 5.05 -3.55 4.26
CA PHE A 28 5.06 -2.10 4.44
C PHE A 28 6.13 -1.66 5.43
N ASN A 29 6.87 -0.62 5.06
CA ASN A 29 7.68 0.18 5.98
C ASN A 29 6.86 1.40 6.40
N ILE A 30 6.62 1.57 7.68
CA ILE A 30 5.80 2.66 8.19
C ILE A 30 6.61 3.46 9.21
N ASN A 31 6.53 4.79 9.14
CA ASN A 31 7.02 5.68 10.17
C ASN A 31 5.98 6.76 10.48
N THR A 32 6.08 7.32 11.69
CA THR A 32 5.21 8.40 12.14
C THR A 32 6.02 9.57 12.69
N SER A 33 5.34 10.69 12.93
CA SER A 33 5.90 11.85 13.61
C SER A 33 6.09 11.65 15.12
N VAL A 34 5.57 10.57 15.72
CA VAL A 34 5.74 10.27 17.15
C VAL A 34 7.08 9.58 17.35
N LYS A 35 8.00 10.23 18.08
CA LYS A 35 9.32 9.67 18.38
C LYS A 35 9.26 8.70 19.55
N ASN A 36 10.11 7.68 19.56
CA ASN A 36 10.24 6.81 20.73
C ASN A 36 10.63 7.65 21.96
N GLY A 37 9.91 7.45 23.06
CA GLY A 37 10.07 8.25 24.28
C GLY A 37 9.24 9.54 24.30
N THR A 38 8.34 9.76 23.33
CA THR A 38 7.39 10.89 23.38
C THR A 38 6.51 10.75 24.63
N VAL A 39 6.55 11.75 25.50
CA VAL A 39 5.66 11.82 26.67
C VAL A 39 4.43 12.65 26.29
N ALA A 40 3.25 12.06 26.44
CA ALA A 40 1.99 12.71 26.15
C ALA A 40 1.03 12.54 27.33
N LYS A 41 0.30 13.60 27.68
CA LYS A 41 -0.81 13.47 28.63
C LYS A 41 -1.86 12.54 28.04
N VAL A 42 -2.40 11.65 28.87
CA VAL A 42 -3.49 10.75 28.46
C VAL A 42 -4.79 11.55 28.36
N GLY A 43 -5.10 12.35 29.38
CA GLY A 43 -6.38 13.05 29.46
C GLY A 43 -7.52 12.08 29.78
N SER A 44 -8.75 12.43 29.39
CA SER A 44 -9.91 11.53 29.54
C SER A 44 -9.86 10.43 28.48
N ILE A 45 -10.08 9.18 28.91
CA ILE A 45 -10.03 7.97 28.08
C ILE A 45 -11.13 7.00 28.52
N SER A 46 -11.80 6.35 27.57
CA SER A 46 -12.81 5.33 27.91
C SER A 46 -12.18 4.13 28.64
N PRO A 47 -12.91 3.45 29.54
CA PRO A 47 -12.39 2.27 30.24
C PRO A 47 -11.96 1.15 29.28
N THR A 48 -12.67 0.98 28.17
CA THR A 48 -12.34 -0.01 27.14
C THR A 48 -11.02 0.32 26.44
N SER A 49 -10.83 1.56 25.97
CA SER A 49 -9.56 1.98 25.35
C SER A 49 -8.39 1.90 26.33
N PHE A 50 -8.63 2.27 27.59
CA PHE A 50 -7.66 2.18 28.66
C PHE A 50 -7.19 0.73 28.88
N LEU A 51 -8.12 -0.20 29.15
CA LEU A 51 -7.80 -1.62 29.36
C LEU A 51 -7.19 -2.30 28.14
N ASN A 52 -7.62 -1.92 26.94
CA ASN A 52 -7.05 -2.44 25.71
C ASN A 52 -5.57 -2.03 25.58
N SER A 53 -5.22 -0.80 25.94
CA SER A 53 -3.84 -0.31 25.83
C SER A 53 -2.83 -1.02 26.75
N VAL A 54 -3.29 -1.62 27.84
CA VAL A 54 -2.43 -2.33 28.81
C VAL A 54 -1.94 -3.65 28.22
N ASP A 55 -0.64 -3.91 28.36
CA ASP A 55 -0.04 -5.17 27.94
C ASP A 55 -0.68 -6.34 28.72
N PRO A 56 -1.27 -7.33 28.03
CA PRO A 56 -1.92 -8.47 28.70
C PRO A 56 -0.96 -9.33 29.53
N ASN A 57 0.35 -9.25 29.31
CA ASN A 57 1.36 -10.00 30.06
C ASN A 57 2.08 -9.14 31.10
N ALA A 58 1.71 -7.87 31.25
CA ALA A 58 2.35 -7.01 32.24
C ALA A 58 2.01 -7.47 33.66
N THR A 59 3.05 -7.61 34.46
CA THR A 59 2.96 -7.97 35.86
C THR A 59 3.54 -6.88 36.73
N GLU A 60 3.11 -6.84 37.98
CA GLU A 60 3.65 -5.98 39.02
C GLU A 60 3.71 -6.77 40.33
N VAL A 61 4.51 -6.28 41.27
CA VAL A 61 4.64 -6.88 42.61
C VAL A 61 3.90 -6.01 43.61
N ASP A 62 3.00 -6.62 44.38
CA ASP A 62 2.28 -5.92 45.43
C ASP A 62 3.17 -5.62 46.65
N VAL A 63 2.62 -4.90 47.63
CA VAL A 63 3.33 -4.54 48.86
C VAL A 63 3.72 -5.78 49.69
N GLY A 64 3.05 -6.91 49.50
CA GLY A 64 3.32 -8.20 50.14
C GLY A 64 4.39 -9.04 49.43
N GLY A 65 4.84 -8.64 48.24
CA GLY A 65 5.79 -9.39 47.43
C GLY A 65 5.15 -10.38 46.46
N GLU A 66 3.82 -10.40 46.35
CA GLU A 66 3.09 -11.29 45.45
C GLU A 66 2.98 -10.67 44.04
N LEU A 67 3.14 -11.52 43.03
CA LEU A 67 3.05 -11.12 41.63
C LEU A 67 1.57 -11.06 41.21
N PHE A 68 1.15 -9.98 40.58
CA PHE A 68 -0.18 -9.88 39.97
C PHE A 68 -0.11 -9.35 38.54
N ASN A 69 -1.11 -9.67 37.73
CA ASN A 69 -1.24 -9.13 36.38
C ASN A 69 -1.88 -7.74 36.44
N GLN A 70 -1.24 -6.75 35.79
CA GLN A 70 -1.70 -5.36 35.84
C GLN A 70 -3.10 -5.21 35.22
N LYS A 71 -3.34 -5.86 34.07
CA LYS A 71 -4.61 -5.75 33.34
C LYS A 71 -5.76 -6.40 34.11
N GLU A 72 -5.58 -7.60 34.63
CA GLU A 72 -6.59 -8.30 35.43
C GLU A 72 -6.97 -7.49 36.68
N PHE A 73 -5.99 -6.88 37.34
CA PHE A 73 -6.24 -6.01 38.49
C PHE A 73 -7.03 -4.76 38.10
N LEU A 74 -6.65 -4.10 37.00
CA LEU A 74 -7.37 -2.92 36.50
C LEU A 74 -8.81 -3.27 36.08
N GLU A 75 -9.03 -4.46 35.50
CA GLU A 75 -10.37 -4.98 35.21
C GLU A 75 -11.19 -5.20 36.48
N LEU A 76 -10.59 -5.77 37.53
CA LEU A 76 -11.24 -5.90 38.84
C LEU A 76 -11.60 -4.52 39.41
N ALA A 77 -10.66 -3.58 39.38
CA ALA A 77 -10.86 -2.22 39.90
C ALA A 77 -11.96 -1.45 39.14
N LEU A 78 -12.06 -1.64 37.83
CA LEU A 78 -13.11 -1.06 37.01
C LEU A 78 -14.46 -1.76 37.12
N ASN A 79 -14.54 -2.90 37.80
CA ASN A 79 -15.77 -3.62 38.09
C ASN A 79 -16.27 -3.41 39.53
N ASP A 80 -15.40 -3.02 40.46
CA ASP A 80 -15.75 -2.68 41.84
C ASP A 80 -16.41 -1.30 41.95
N ASP A 81 -17.58 -1.22 42.61
CA ASP A 81 -18.38 0.01 42.65
C ASP A 81 -17.74 1.14 43.45
N PHE A 82 -16.92 0.82 44.45
CA PHE A 82 -16.20 1.83 45.21
C PHE A 82 -15.01 2.38 44.40
N LEU A 83 -14.22 1.50 43.79
CA LEU A 83 -13.05 1.89 43.00
C LEU A 83 -13.45 2.65 41.72
N LYS A 84 -14.55 2.27 41.06
CA LYS A 84 -15.12 3.03 39.93
C LYS A 84 -15.33 4.50 40.28
N GLY A 85 -15.91 4.82 41.43
CA GLY A 85 -16.15 6.21 41.83
C GLY A 85 -14.87 7.04 42.00
N LEU A 86 -13.75 6.38 42.31
CA LEU A 86 -12.44 7.01 42.39
C LEU A 86 -11.84 7.22 41.00
N LEU A 87 -11.94 6.20 40.13
CA LEU A 87 -11.27 6.17 38.83
C LEU A 87 -12.02 6.92 37.72
N LEU A 88 -13.36 6.95 37.75
CA LEU A 88 -14.22 7.41 36.66
C LEU A 88 -14.84 8.78 36.89
N ASP A 89 -14.91 9.58 35.83
CA ASP A 89 -15.67 10.84 35.79
C ASP A 89 -17.19 10.61 35.67
N GLU A 90 -17.95 11.71 35.65
CA GLU A 90 -19.42 11.67 35.57
C GLU A 90 -19.91 11.03 34.25
N GLU A 91 -19.09 11.11 33.20
CA GLU A 91 -19.33 10.50 31.90
C GLU A 91 -18.87 9.04 31.81
N GLY A 92 -18.30 8.48 32.88
CA GLY A 92 -17.84 7.10 32.97
C GLY A 92 -16.48 6.83 32.29
N ASN A 93 -15.69 7.86 32.02
CA ASN A 93 -14.32 7.76 31.51
C ASN A 93 -13.30 7.81 32.64
N ILE A 94 -12.09 7.27 32.41
CA ILE A 94 -10.99 7.40 33.36
C ILE A 94 -10.62 8.88 33.49
N LYS A 95 -10.60 9.40 34.73
CA LYS A 95 -10.28 10.81 35.02
C LYS A 95 -8.87 11.16 34.52
N PRO A 96 -8.65 12.38 33.99
CA PRO A 96 -7.32 12.84 33.61
C PRO A 96 -6.27 12.75 34.73
N GLU A 97 -6.64 13.08 35.98
CA GLU A 97 -5.74 12.94 37.14
C GLU A 97 -5.39 11.49 37.50
N VAL A 98 -6.18 10.51 37.05
CA VAL A 98 -5.93 9.09 37.26
C VAL A 98 -5.11 8.52 36.10
N ALA A 99 -5.44 8.88 34.85
CA ALA A 99 -4.76 8.37 33.67
C ALA A 99 -3.33 8.90 33.51
N GLY A 100 -3.08 10.16 33.91
CA GLY A 100 -1.73 10.74 33.95
C GLY A 100 -1.08 10.93 32.58
N GLU A 101 0.19 10.54 32.47
CA GLU A 101 1.01 10.70 31.27
C GLU A 101 1.51 9.35 30.76
N ALA A 102 1.61 9.20 29.44
CA ALA A 102 2.13 8.01 28.80
C ALA A 102 3.43 8.32 28.04
N THR A 103 4.46 7.51 28.27
CA THR A 103 5.67 7.48 27.46
C THR A 103 5.47 6.48 26.33
N ILE A 104 5.40 6.98 25.09
CA ILE A 104 5.03 6.18 23.92
C ILE A 104 6.28 5.65 23.21
N GLN A 105 6.21 4.38 22.81
CA GLN A 105 7.23 3.66 22.08
C GLN A 105 6.61 2.82 20.95
N GLY A 106 7.44 2.38 20.01
CA GLY A 106 7.07 1.50 18.90
C GLY A 106 6.39 2.18 17.72
N LEU A 107 5.83 3.37 17.91
CA LEU A 107 5.14 4.11 16.84
C LEU A 107 6.08 4.89 15.89
N GLU A 108 7.36 5.07 16.24
CA GLU A 108 8.27 5.87 15.42
C GLU A 108 8.51 5.23 14.05
N GLN A 109 8.81 3.94 14.01
CA GLN A 109 9.03 3.18 12.80
C GLN A 109 8.83 1.69 13.06
N TRP A 110 8.12 1.02 12.15
CA TRP A 110 8.00 -0.43 12.16
C TRP A 110 7.84 -1.01 10.76
N HIS A 111 7.96 -2.34 10.69
CA HIS A 111 7.83 -3.10 9.46
C HIS A 111 6.65 -4.06 9.59
N GLN A 112 5.64 -3.91 8.72
CA GLN A 112 4.48 -4.78 8.68
C GLN A 112 4.71 -5.89 7.65
N ASN A 113 5.10 -7.08 8.11
CA ASN A 113 5.45 -8.21 7.25
C ASN A 113 4.24 -8.86 6.58
N ASP A 114 3.12 -8.93 7.31
CA ASP A 114 1.95 -9.71 6.90
C ASP A 114 0.91 -8.86 6.17
N ALA A 115 1.33 -7.76 5.54
CA ALA A 115 0.47 -6.92 4.74
C ALA A 115 1.19 -6.38 3.50
N GLY A 116 0.47 -6.24 2.39
CA GLY A 116 1.05 -5.80 1.12
C GLY A 116 0.01 -5.53 0.04
N LEU A 117 0.50 -5.25 -1.16
CA LEU A 117 -0.31 -4.90 -2.34
C LEU A 117 0.02 -5.83 -3.51
N GLU A 118 -1.02 -6.26 -4.21
CA GLU A 118 -0.94 -7.08 -5.42
C GLU A 118 -1.75 -6.42 -6.53
N VAL A 119 -1.25 -6.51 -7.76
CA VAL A 119 -1.90 -5.91 -8.92
C VAL A 119 -2.81 -6.95 -9.57
N ASP A 120 -4.06 -6.59 -9.86
CA ASP A 120 -5.00 -7.50 -10.52
C ASP A 120 -4.80 -7.53 -12.04
N ASP A 121 -5.31 -8.58 -12.68
CA ASP A 121 -5.30 -8.70 -14.13
C ASP A 121 -6.13 -7.57 -14.77
N THR A 122 -5.71 -7.13 -15.95
CA THR A 122 -6.44 -6.08 -16.66
C THR A 122 -6.39 -6.28 -18.16
N ASP A 123 -7.41 -5.76 -18.82
CA ASP A 123 -7.53 -5.77 -20.26
C ASP A 123 -7.56 -4.35 -20.83
N THR A 124 -6.96 -4.17 -22.00
CA THR A 124 -7.02 -2.91 -22.73
C THR A 124 -6.86 -3.08 -24.24
N LEU A 125 -7.06 -2.00 -24.98
CA LEU A 125 -6.75 -1.93 -26.40
C LEU A 125 -5.30 -1.47 -26.59
N GLY A 126 -4.55 -2.29 -27.32
CA GLY A 126 -3.16 -2.05 -27.70
C GLY A 126 -2.99 -1.69 -29.16
N LEU A 127 -2.02 -0.82 -29.41
CA LEU A 127 -1.52 -0.42 -30.71
C LEU A 127 -0.05 -0.78 -30.81
N MET A 128 0.31 -1.49 -31.87
CA MET A 128 1.72 -1.74 -32.20
C MET A 128 2.04 -1.05 -33.51
N PHE A 129 3.10 -0.24 -33.50
CA PHE A 129 3.67 0.38 -34.69
C PHE A 129 5.03 -0.24 -34.95
N ASN A 130 5.25 -0.74 -36.17
CA ASN A 130 6.56 -1.27 -36.57
C ASN A 130 7.14 -0.44 -37.71
N TYR A 131 8.42 -0.12 -37.60
CA TYR A 131 9.25 0.39 -38.68
C TYR A 131 10.24 -0.69 -39.11
N TYR A 132 10.11 -1.19 -40.34
CA TYR A 132 10.97 -2.25 -40.86
C TYR A 132 12.27 -1.65 -41.40
N LEU A 133 13.39 -2.00 -40.75
CA LEU A 133 14.73 -1.65 -41.23
C LEU A 133 15.13 -2.55 -42.42
N ASN A 134 14.67 -3.80 -42.40
CA ASN A 134 14.78 -4.77 -43.48
C ASN A 134 13.71 -5.86 -43.31
N ASP A 135 13.76 -6.93 -44.11
CA ASP A 135 12.78 -8.03 -44.08
C ASP A 135 12.67 -8.74 -42.72
N ASN A 136 13.73 -8.72 -41.92
CA ASN A 136 13.83 -9.48 -40.67
C ASN A 136 13.94 -8.60 -39.42
N VAL A 137 14.27 -7.32 -39.54
CA VAL A 137 14.51 -6.45 -38.38
C VAL A 137 13.59 -5.24 -38.41
N SER A 138 12.88 -5.02 -37.31
CA SER A 138 12.03 -3.84 -37.12
C SER A 138 12.26 -3.19 -35.75
N LEU A 139 11.99 -1.89 -35.69
CA LEU A 139 11.77 -1.17 -34.44
C LEU A 139 10.27 -1.12 -34.18
N GLN A 140 9.85 -1.62 -33.03
CA GLN A 140 8.47 -1.69 -32.60
C GLN A 140 8.22 -0.68 -31.47
N PHE A 141 7.12 0.05 -31.57
CA PHE A 141 6.55 0.82 -30.48
C PHE A 141 5.21 0.18 -30.08
N ILE A 142 5.05 -0.08 -28.79
CA ILE A 142 3.84 -0.63 -28.19
C ILE A 142 3.23 0.46 -27.32
N GLY A 143 1.99 0.81 -27.60
CA GLY A 143 1.20 1.75 -26.81
C GLY A 143 -0.26 1.34 -26.80
N GLY A 144 -1.13 2.18 -26.24
CA GLY A 144 -2.55 1.85 -26.20
C GLY A 144 -3.33 2.78 -25.28
N ILE A 145 -4.56 2.37 -24.99
CA ILE A 145 -5.37 3.06 -23.99
C ILE A 145 -4.84 2.63 -22.62
N PRO A 146 -4.46 3.56 -21.73
CA PRO A 146 -3.97 3.20 -20.40
C PRO A 146 -5.12 2.58 -19.57
N PRO A 147 -5.02 1.31 -19.15
CA PRO A 147 -6.07 0.68 -18.37
C PRO A 147 -6.19 1.31 -16.99
N LYS A 148 -7.37 1.13 -16.38
CA LYS A 148 -7.52 1.24 -14.94
C LYS A 148 -7.30 -0.16 -14.36
N VAL A 149 -6.42 -0.25 -13.39
CA VAL A 149 -6.02 -1.49 -12.75
C VAL A 149 -6.42 -1.42 -11.30
N ASP A 150 -7.07 -2.47 -10.82
CA ASP A 150 -7.41 -2.61 -9.41
C ASP A 150 -6.23 -3.23 -8.66
N ILE A 151 -5.99 -2.75 -7.45
CA ILE A 151 -4.93 -3.22 -6.56
C ILE A 151 -5.59 -3.96 -5.41
N LYS A 152 -5.26 -5.23 -5.23
CA LYS A 152 -5.69 -6.05 -4.11
C LYS A 152 -4.80 -5.79 -2.91
N GLY A 153 -5.43 -5.69 -1.75
CA GLY A 153 -4.75 -5.60 -0.47
C GLY A 153 -4.60 -6.98 0.14
N GLN A 154 -3.51 -7.20 0.87
CA GLN A 154 -3.31 -8.40 1.68
C GLN A 154 -3.07 -8.00 3.13
N GLY A 155 -3.67 -8.76 4.05
CA GLY A 155 -3.43 -8.64 5.49
C GLY A 155 -3.97 -7.38 6.14
N GLU A 156 -3.43 -7.07 7.32
CA GLU A 156 -3.84 -5.95 8.16
C GLU A 156 -2.64 -5.13 8.62
N ILE A 157 -2.79 -3.80 8.65
CA ILE A 157 -1.82 -2.87 9.20
C ILE A 157 -2.12 -2.66 10.68
N LEU A 158 -1.14 -3.02 11.52
CA LEU A 158 -1.20 -2.86 12.96
C LEU A 158 -0.10 -1.88 13.39
N ALA A 159 -0.41 -0.95 14.28
CA ALA A 159 0.57 -0.08 14.91
C ALA A 159 1.04 -0.71 16.24
N PRO A 160 2.34 -0.96 16.44
CA PRO A 160 2.85 -1.63 17.62
C PRO A 160 3.02 -0.62 18.77
N LEU A 161 1.92 -0.23 19.41
CA LEU A 161 1.98 0.66 20.57
C LEU A 161 2.59 -0.10 21.75
N SER A 162 3.69 0.45 22.28
CA SER A 162 4.26 0.05 23.56
C SER A 162 4.61 1.28 24.39
N GLY A 163 4.92 1.09 25.66
CA GLY A 163 5.28 2.20 26.53
C GLY A 163 4.95 1.97 28.00
N VAL A 164 4.94 3.06 28.76
CA VAL A 164 4.57 3.06 30.18
C VAL A 164 3.72 4.28 30.47
N ALA A 165 2.59 4.08 31.15
CA ALA A 165 1.75 5.14 31.68
C ALA A 165 2.01 5.36 33.17
N LEU A 166 2.21 6.60 33.56
CA LEU A 166 2.47 7.03 34.93
C LEU A 166 1.30 7.90 35.40
N SER A 167 0.63 7.43 36.44
CA SER A 167 -0.42 8.19 37.11
C SER A 167 0.16 9.12 38.17
N PRO A 168 -0.30 10.37 38.26
CA PRO A 168 0.02 11.24 39.40
C PRO A 168 -0.82 10.92 40.64
N HIS A 169 -1.84 10.06 40.53
CA HIS A 169 -2.73 9.72 41.64
C HIS A 169 -2.02 8.82 42.66
N GLU A 170 -2.01 9.21 43.94
CA GLU A 170 -1.21 8.56 44.98
C GLU A 170 -1.55 7.06 45.16
N LEU A 171 -2.83 6.69 45.14
CA LEU A 171 -3.22 5.27 45.22
C LEU A 171 -2.69 4.46 44.04
N VAL A 172 -2.69 5.03 42.83
CA VAL A 172 -2.24 4.34 41.62
C VAL A 172 -0.72 4.21 41.65
N LYS A 173 0.01 5.22 42.14
CA LYS A 173 1.47 5.16 42.32
C LYS A 173 1.91 4.10 43.33
N ILE A 174 1.12 3.88 44.38
CA ILE A 174 1.42 2.83 45.37
C ILE A 174 1.21 1.45 44.76
N LEU A 175 0.16 1.27 43.94
CA LEU A 175 -0.18 -0.01 43.32
C LEU A 175 0.68 -0.33 42.09
N PHE A 176 1.10 0.70 41.35
CA PHE A 176 1.88 0.59 40.12
C PHE A 176 3.11 1.48 40.22
N PRO A 177 4.09 1.16 41.09
CA PRO A 177 5.27 2.00 41.31
C PRO A 177 6.13 2.15 40.05
N ASN A 178 6.11 1.14 39.15
CA ASN A 178 6.82 1.18 37.87
C ASN A 178 5.95 1.69 36.72
N GLY A 179 4.71 2.09 36.99
CA GLY A 179 3.72 2.48 36.00
C GLY A 179 2.96 1.30 35.38
N ILE A 180 1.99 1.65 34.55
CA ILE A 180 1.16 0.69 33.81
C ILE A 180 1.83 0.45 32.47
N THR A 181 2.21 -0.80 32.20
CA THR A 181 2.91 -1.16 30.95
C THR A 181 1.90 -1.20 29.81
N LEU A 182 2.22 -0.50 28.72
CA LEU A 182 1.44 -0.47 27.50
C LEU A 182 2.03 -1.45 26.49
N GLY A 183 1.20 -2.24 25.82
CA GLY A 183 1.67 -3.28 24.92
C GLY A 183 0.54 -3.90 24.13
N GLN A 184 -0.03 -3.15 23.19
CA GLN A 184 -1.07 -3.66 22.32
C GLN A 184 -0.89 -3.20 20.88
N ALA A 185 -1.05 -4.13 19.95
CA ALA A 185 -1.16 -3.82 18.53
C ALA A 185 -2.49 -3.10 18.26
N VAL A 186 -2.42 -1.85 17.79
CA VAL A 186 -3.59 -1.05 17.45
C VAL A 186 -3.95 -1.28 15.99
N PRO A 187 -5.15 -1.81 15.67
CA PRO A 187 -5.56 -2.01 14.29
C PRO A 187 -5.78 -0.67 13.59
N ILE A 188 -5.10 -0.49 12.45
CA ILE A 188 -5.19 0.70 11.62
C ILE A 188 -6.14 0.46 10.46
N THR A 189 -5.84 -0.51 9.60
CA THR A 189 -6.71 -0.84 8.46
C THR A 189 -6.47 -2.27 8.02
N ASN A 190 -7.54 -2.96 7.65
CA ASN A 190 -7.46 -4.29 7.07
C ASN A 190 -7.55 -4.18 5.54
N LEU A 191 -6.46 -4.54 4.86
CA LEU A 191 -6.33 -4.47 3.41
C LEU A 191 -6.96 -5.70 2.73
N GLY A 192 -6.87 -6.86 3.38
CA GLY A 192 -7.31 -8.15 2.83
C GLY A 192 -8.82 -8.42 2.89
N ASN A 193 -9.57 -7.67 3.70
CA ASN A 193 -11.03 -7.82 3.81
C ASN A 193 -11.81 -6.98 2.80
N LYS A 194 -11.12 -6.25 1.90
CA LYS A 194 -11.74 -5.43 0.86
C LYS A 194 -11.59 -6.11 -0.51
N PRO A 195 -12.55 -5.92 -1.44
CA PRO A 195 -12.41 -6.42 -2.81
C PRO A 195 -11.21 -5.80 -3.54
N LYS A 196 -10.89 -4.55 -3.20
CA LYS A 196 -9.69 -3.84 -3.66
C LYS A 196 -9.26 -2.79 -2.65
N ALA A 197 -7.94 -2.62 -2.54
CA ALA A 197 -7.30 -1.59 -1.74
C ALA A 197 -7.22 -0.24 -2.47
N ALA A 198 -7.03 -0.27 -3.79
CA ALA A 198 -6.96 0.94 -4.61
C ALA A 198 -7.31 0.64 -6.08
N SER A 199 -7.47 1.71 -6.87
CA SER A 199 -7.47 1.66 -8.33
C SER A 199 -6.46 2.68 -8.86
N VAL A 200 -5.73 2.33 -9.92
CA VAL A 200 -4.70 3.18 -10.53
C VAL A 200 -4.81 3.15 -12.05
N ARG A 201 -4.45 4.25 -12.71
CA ARG A 201 -4.29 4.27 -14.16
C ARG A 201 -2.82 4.05 -14.51
N ALA A 202 -2.56 3.04 -15.33
CA ALA A 202 -1.21 2.64 -15.72
C ALA A 202 -0.90 3.04 -17.17
N TRP A 203 0.19 3.77 -17.36
CA TRP A 203 0.73 4.12 -18.67
C TRP A 203 2.02 3.34 -18.89
N THR A 204 1.99 2.36 -19.78
CA THR A 204 3.11 1.43 -19.98
C THR A 204 3.57 1.35 -21.44
N PRO A 205 4.00 2.45 -22.07
CA PRO A 205 4.57 2.38 -23.42
C PRO A 205 5.87 1.56 -23.42
N ALA A 206 6.11 0.84 -24.52
CA ALA A 206 7.33 0.08 -24.72
C ALA A 206 7.92 0.28 -26.12
N ILE A 207 9.23 0.16 -26.22
CA ILE A 207 9.98 0.15 -27.48
C ILE A 207 10.81 -1.12 -27.53
N GLU A 208 10.74 -1.85 -28.65
CA GLU A 208 11.47 -3.10 -28.86
C GLU A 208 12.22 -3.11 -30.20
N ALA A 209 13.37 -3.77 -30.21
CA ALA A 209 13.97 -4.26 -31.43
C ALA A 209 13.47 -5.69 -31.67
N GLN A 210 12.90 -5.93 -32.85
CA GLN A 210 12.27 -7.18 -33.21
C GLN A 210 13.03 -7.87 -34.34
N TYR A 211 13.24 -9.18 -34.19
CA TYR A 211 13.71 -10.06 -35.23
C TYR A 211 12.59 -11.00 -35.69
N GLN A 212 12.16 -10.85 -36.94
CA GLN A 212 11.08 -11.56 -37.59
C GLN A 212 11.65 -12.65 -38.51
N PHE A 213 11.27 -13.91 -38.28
CA PHE A 213 11.69 -15.05 -39.10
C PHE A 213 10.87 -15.13 -40.41
N GLY A 214 11.49 -15.70 -41.44
CA GLY A 214 10.89 -15.82 -42.77
C GLY A 214 10.89 -14.52 -43.57
N LYS A 215 10.39 -14.57 -44.81
CA LYS A 215 10.35 -13.42 -45.73
C LYS A 215 8.92 -12.98 -46.00
N SER A 216 8.73 -11.67 -46.06
CA SER A 216 7.44 -11.06 -46.42
C SER A 216 7.02 -11.49 -47.83
N GLY A 217 5.73 -11.73 -48.06
CA GLY A 217 5.19 -12.17 -49.36
C GLY A 217 5.47 -13.64 -49.72
N VAL A 218 6.37 -14.31 -48.99
CA VAL A 218 6.68 -15.74 -49.20
C VAL A 218 6.10 -16.58 -48.07
N ASN A 219 6.40 -16.23 -46.83
CA ASN A 219 5.95 -16.97 -45.66
C ASN A 219 4.72 -16.29 -45.05
N LYS A 220 3.57 -16.96 -45.07
CA LYS A 220 2.36 -16.45 -44.40
C LYS A 220 2.50 -16.44 -42.88
N PHE A 221 3.01 -17.52 -42.30
CA PHE A 221 3.28 -17.61 -40.86
C PHE A 221 4.73 -17.20 -40.58
N ARG A 222 4.89 -16.17 -39.74
CA ARG A 222 6.20 -15.60 -39.43
C ARG A 222 6.32 -15.44 -37.91
N PRO A 223 7.08 -16.30 -37.23
CA PRO A 223 7.46 -16.08 -35.83
C PRO A 223 8.38 -14.86 -35.66
N TYR A 224 8.41 -14.28 -34.47
CA TYR A 224 9.37 -13.24 -34.11
C TYR A 224 9.76 -13.27 -32.63
N LEU A 225 10.90 -12.65 -32.35
CA LEU A 225 11.38 -12.34 -31.02
C LEU A 225 11.63 -10.83 -30.91
N GLY A 226 11.31 -10.26 -29.77
CA GLY A 226 11.50 -8.84 -29.45
C GLY A 226 12.25 -8.68 -28.12
N VAL A 227 13.09 -7.66 -28.04
CA VAL A 227 13.72 -7.23 -26.80
C VAL A 227 13.73 -5.71 -26.73
N GLY A 228 13.44 -5.16 -25.56
CA GLY A 228 13.29 -3.73 -25.43
C GLY A 228 13.19 -3.22 -24.01
N LEU A 229 12.64 -2.01 -23.92
CA LEU A 229 12.40 -1.31 -22.66
C LEU A 229 10.94 -0.86 -22.60
N MET A 230 10.34 -1.03 -21.43
CA MET A 230 9.05 -0.49 -21.04
C MET A 230 9.26 0.64 -20.04
N TYR A 231 8.53 1.73 -20.20
CA TYR A 231 8.41 2.79 -19.20
C TYR A 231 7.02 2.72 -18.57
N ALA A 232 6.93 2.71 -17.25
CA ALA A 232 5.69 2.64 -16.50
C ALA A 232 5.50 3.91 -15.68
N HIS A 233 4.37 4.58 -15.90
CA HIS A 233 3.93 5.76 -15.16
C HIS A 233 2.52 5.53 -14.61
N PHE A 234 2.28 5.94 -13.37
CA PHE A 234 1.05 5.66 -12.64
C PHE A 234 0.40 6.95 -12.19
N ASN A 235 -0.88 7.13 -12.54
CA ASN A 235 -1.66 8.30 -12.12
C ASN A 235 -3.10 7.93 -11.77
N ASP A 236 -3.91 8.92 -11.40
CA ASP A 236 -5.29 8.75 -10.94
C ASP A 236 -5.43 7.68 -9.83
N ILE A 237 -4.48 7.64 -8.87
CA ILE A 237 -4.50 6.68 -7.76
C ILE A 237 -5.65 7.03 -6.83
N LYS A 238 -6.58 6.08 -6.65
CA LYS A 238 -7.72 6.21 -5.75
C LYS A 238 -7.72 5.05 -4.77
N LEU A 239 -7.55 5.37 -3.49
CA LEU A 239 -7.74 4.40 -2.41
C LEU A 239 -9.21 4.00 -2.30
N ASN A 240 -9.44 2.81 -1.76
CA ASN A 240 -10.73 2.43 -1.20
C ASN A 240 -11.15 3.44 -0.11
N ASP A 241 -12.43 3.82 -0.09
CA ASP A 241 -12.94 4.85 0.81
C ASP A 241 -12.81 4.47 2.29
N GLU A 242 -12.97 3.19 2.63
CA GLU A 242 -12.79 2.71 4.01
C GLU A 242 -11.32 2.78 4.43
N ILE A 243 -10.40 2.32 3.58
CA ILE A 243 -8.95 2.42 3.85
C ILE A 243 -8.53 3.88 3.99
N ARG A 244 -9.07 4.77 3.15
CA ARG A 244 -8.82 6.21 3.26
C ARG A 244 -9.34 6.77 4.59
N SER A 245 -10.54 6.38 5.00
CA SER A 245 -11.13 6.80 6.28
C SER A 245 -10.32 6.28 7.48
N ASP A 246 -9.88 5.03 7.44
CA ASP A 246 -9.02 4.43 8.45
C ASP A 246 -7.70 5.19 8.61
N LEU A 247 -7.06 5.56 7.49
CA LEU A 247 -5.83 6.36 7.49
C LEU A 247 -6.04 7.79 7.99
N ILE A 248 -7.19 8.41 7.69
CA ILE A 248 -7.60 9.71 8.25
C ILE A 248 -7.73 9.60 9.77
N SER A 249 -8.44 8.56 10.26
CA SER A 249 -8.56 8.28 11.69
C SER A 249 -7.19 8.09 12.34
N ALA A 250 -6.29 7.31 11.73
CA ALA A 250 -4.93 7.13 12.22
C ALA A 250 -4.14 8.46 12.27
N GLY A 251 -4.33 9.34 11.30
CA GLY A 251 -3.80 10.71 11.34
C GLY A 251 -4.27 11.48 12.56
N HIS A 252 -5.57 11.41 12.88
CA HIS A 252 -6.10 12.03 14.10
C HIS A 252 -5.52 11.41 15.38
N MET A 253 -5.30 10.09 15.41
CA MET A 253 -4.65 9.42 16.54
C MET A 253 -3.23 9.98 16.78
N ILE A 254 -2.42 10.05 15.73
CA ILE A 254 -1.06 10.61 15.81
C ILE A 254 -1.09 12.07 16.23
N GLN A 255 -1.97 12.88 15.65
CA GLN A 255 -2.09 14.29 16.04
C GLN A 255 -2.54 14.45 17.50
N ASN A 256 -3.48 13.64 17.99
CA ASN A 256 -3.91 13.67 19.39
C ASN A 256 -2.78 13.32 20.35
N VAL A 257 -1.89 12.38 19.99
CA VAL A 257 -0.67 12.11 20.76
C VAL A 257 0.21 13.37 20.84
N LEU A 258 0.45 14.03 19.70
CA LEU A 258 1.27 15.25 19.64
C LEU A 258 0.63 16.43 20.39
N ASP A 259 -0.71 16.47 20.45
CA ASP A 259 -1.47 17.49 21.18
C ASP A 259 -1.53 17.22 22.70
N GLY A 260 -0.89 16.15 23.19
CA GLY A 260 -0.97 15.75 24.60
C GLY A 260 -2.36 15.24 25.00
N LYS A 261 -3.02 14.49 24.13
CA LYS A 261 -4.35 13.89 24.33
C LYS A 261 -4.33 12.41 23.91
N ALA A 262 -3.36 11.64 24.43
CA ALA A 262 -3.16 10.25 24.01
C ALA A 262 -4.38 9.34 24.28
N GLY A 263 -5.18 9.64 25.30
CA GLY A 263 -6.45 8.94 25.55
C GLY A 263 -7.49 9.16 24.45
N ALA A 264 -7.60 10.40 23.96
CA ALA A 264 -8.45 10.73 22.82
C ALA A 264 -7.98 10.06 21.52
N ALA A 265 -6.66 9.81 21.38
CA ALA A 265 -6.13 9.02 20.27
C ALA A 265 -6.66 7.58 20.29
N LEU A 266 -6.61 6.90 21.45
CA LEU A 266 -7.10 5.53 21.59
C LEU A 266 -8.62 5.42 21.45
N ASP A 267 -9.35 6.44 21.91
CA ASP A 267 -10.80 6.57 21.67
C ASP A 267 -11.16 6.94 20.22
N ARG A 268 -10.17 7.12 19.33
CA ARG A 268 -10.36 7.53 17.91
C ARG A 268 -11.16 8.82 17.75
N LYS A 269 -10.99 9.76 18.69
CA LYS A 269 -11.62 11.09 18.62
C LYS A 269 -10.92 11.95 17.57
N GLU A 270 -11.67 12.86 16.95
CA GLU A 270 -11.08 13.88 16.07
C GLU A 270 -10.08 14.76 16.83
N SER A 271 -9.02 15.15 16.12
CA SER A 271 -7.95 16.00 16.65
C SER A 271 -8.11 17.46 16.22
N SER A 272 -7.17 18.31 16.60
CA SER A 272 -7.13 19.72 16.18
C SER A 272 -6.81 19.94 14.69
N GLY A 273 -6.39 18.89 13.97
CA GLY A 273 -5.91 18.98 12.60
C GLY A 273 -6.91 18.50 11.56
N ASN A 274 -6.71 18.93 10.31
CA ASN A 274 -7.45 18.42 9.15
C ASN A 274 -6.58 17.38 8.40
N MET A 275 -6.96 16.11 8.47
CA MET A 275 -6.16 15.00 7.94
C MET A 275 -6.47 14.70 6.49
N VAL A 276 -5.45 14.65 5.65
CA VAL A 276 -5.58 14.23 4.24
C VAL A 276 -4.56 13.17 3.90
N VAL A 277 -5.02 12.16 3.16
CA VAL A 277 -4.21 11.06 2.65
C VAL A 277 -3.76 11.40 1.23
N LYS A 278 -2.45 11.31 1.00
CA LYS A 278 -1.83 11.41 -0.32
C LYS A 278 -1.19 10.08 -0.68
N VAL A 279 -1.40 9.62 -1.91
CA VAL A 279 -0.78 8.41 -2.42
C VAL A 279 -0.06 8.71 -3.71
N ASP A 280 1.20 8.31 -3.78
CA ASP A 280 2.05 8.45 -4.95
C ASP A 280 2.69 7.09 -5.28
N ALA A 281 2.96 6.86 -6.56
CA ALA A 281 3.69 5.69 -7.03
C ALA A 281 4.86 6.16 -7.90
N ASP A 282 6.05 5.62 -7.66
CA ASP A 282 7.23 5.97 -8.44
C ASP A 282 7.12 5.39 -9.87
N ASP A 283 7.66 6.14 -10.84
CA ASP A 283 7.83 5.66 -12.21
C ASP A 283 8.89 4.57 -12.26
N ALA A 284 8.81 3.70 -13.27
CA ALA A 284 9.75 2.60 -13.44
C ALA A 284 10.11 2.37 -14.90
N ILE A 285 11.33 1.87 -15.13
CA ILE A 285 11.79 1.38 -16.44
C ILE A 285 12.13 -0.10 -16.27
N ALA A 286 11.64 -0.93 -17.18
CA ALA A 286 11.80 -2.37 -17.13
C ALA A 286 12.29 -2.93 -18.47
N PRO A 287 13.20 -3.92 -18.49
CA PRO A 287 13.45 -4.70 -19.69
C PRO A 287 12.21 -5.54 -20.02
N ILE A 288 11.88 -5.62 -21.31
CA ILE A 288 10.78 -6.44 -21.85
C ILE A 288 11.31 -7.40 -22.91
N PHE A 289 10.81 -8.63 -22.88
CA PHE A 289 11.07 -9.66 -23.87
C PHE A 289 9.75 -10.15 -24.45
N THR A 290 9.67 -10.24 -25.77
CA THR A 290 8.46 -10.61 -26.49
C THR A 290 8.74 -11.79 -27.41
N ALA A 291 7.81 -12.74 -27.45
CA ALA A 291 7.77 -13.80 -28.46
C ALA A 291 6.39 -13.81 -29.09
N GLY A 292 6.33 -13.90 -30.41
CA GLY A 292 5.05 -13.86 -31.11
C GLY A 292 5.14 -14.37 -32.52
N PHE A 293 4.04 -14.19 -33.25
CA PHE A 293 3.99 -14.47 -34.68
C PHE A 293 3.02 -13.53 -35.38
N THR A 294 3.23 -13.37 -36.68
CA THR A 294 2.25 -12.81 -37.60
C THR A 294 1.76 -13.88 -38.56
N TYR A 295 0.49 -13.82 -38.96
CA TYR A 295 -0.06 -14.61 -40.04
C TYR A 295 -0.67 -13.69 -41.11
N ASP A 296 -0.12 -13.73 -42.31
CA ASP A 296 -0.51 -12.87 -43.42
C ASP A 296 -1.72 -13.46 -44.15
N PHE A 297 -2.83 -12.72 -44.15
CA PHE A 297 -4.03 -13.07 -44.92
C PHE A 297 -3.80 -12.79 -46.41
N ASN A 298 -3.19 -11.63 -46.69
CA ASN A 298 -2.73 -11.17 -48.00
C ASN A 298 -1.50 -10.24 -47.81
N ASP A 299 -1.05 -9.60 -48.89
CA ASP A 299 0.18 -8.78 -48.86
C ASP A 299 0.11 -7.55 -47.94
N SER A 300 -1.11 -7.15 -47.51
CA SER A 300 -1.31 -5.97 -46.67
C SER A 300 -1.88 -6.30 -45.29
N TRP A 301 -2.80 -7.25 -45.20
CA TRP A 301 -3.49 -7.58 -43.96
C TRP A 301 -2.90 -8.81 -43.28
N TYR A 302 -2.68 -8.70 -41.98
CA TYR A 302 -2.17 -9.79 -41.15
C TYR A 302 -2.83 -9.81 -39.78
N THR A 303 -2.78 -10.95 -39.11
CA THR A 303 -3.03 -11.05 -37.67
C THR A 303 -1.71 -11.21 -36.94
N VAL A 304 -1.68 -10.79 -35.68
CA VAL A 304 -0.52 -10.89 -34.82
C VAL A 304 -0.95 -11.39 -33.45
N ALA A 305 -0.16 -12.30 -32.90
CA ALA A 305 -0.31 -12.78 -31.54
C ALA A 305 1.05 -12.81 -30.85
N SER A 306 1.10 -12.41 -29.58
CA SER A 306 2.35 -12.42 -28.81
C SER A 306 2.15 -12.61 -27.33
N VAL A 307 3.22 -13.05 -26.68
CA VAL A 307 3.39 -13.08 -25.23
C VAL A 307 4.66 -12.34 -24.89
N SER A 308 4.58 -11.45 -23.90
CA SER A 308 5.69 -10.64 -23.42
C SER A 308 5.86 -10.81 -21.92
N TYR A 309 7.09 -10.69 -21.44
CA TYR A 309 7.41 -10.62 -20.01
C TYR A 309 8.26 -9.38 -19.75
N ALA A 310 7.87 -8.60 -18.75
CA ALA A 310 8.64 -7.45 -18.28
C ALA A 310 9.02 -7.62 -16.81
N LYS A 311 10.27 -7.31 -16.47
CA LYS A 311 10.70 -7.30 -15.06
C LYS A 311 10.45 -5.90 -14.46
N LEU A 312 9.26 -5.69 -13.95
CA LEU A 312 8.73 -4.39 -13.54
C LEU A 312 8.40 -4.38 -12.05
N ASN A 313 9.00 -3.46 -11.32
CA ASN A 313 8.64 -3.14 -9.95
C ASN A 313 8.72 -1.62 -9.74
N ASN A 314 7.96 -1.13 -8.78
CA ASN A 314 8.04 0.25 -8.33
C ASN A 314 7.87 0.36 -6.81
N ARG A 315 7.83 1.60 -6.31
CA ARG A 315 7.56 1.88 -4.89
C ARG A 315 6.33 2.76 -4.77
N THR A 316 5.40 2.33 -3.93
CA THR A 316 4.22 3.12 -3.54
C THR A 316 4.50 3.81 -2.22
N LYS A 317 4.07 5.07 -2.11
CA LYS A 317 4.20 5.93 -0.94
C LYS A 317 2.81 6.42 -0.54
N ILE A 318 2.51 6.32 0.75
CA ILE A 318 1.25 6.76 1.34
C ILE A 318 1.59 7.72 2.48
N ASP A 319 1.16 8.97 2.36
CA ASP A 319 1.38 9.99 3.37
C ASP A 319 0.04 10.42 3.99
N VAL A 320 0.00 10.53 5.32
CA VAL A 320 -1.09 11.22 6.03
C VAL A 320 -0.57 12.55 6.52
N ILE A 321 -1.19 13.63 6.07
CA ILE A 321 -0.72 15.00 6.26
C ILE A 321 -1.79 15.79 7.01
N ASN A 322 -1.37 16.55 8.03
CA ASN A 322 -2.19 17.58 8.62
C ASN A 322 -2.16 18.83 7.73
N GLN A 323 -3.24 19.11 7.02
CA GLN A 323 -3.32 20.26 6.12
C GLN A 323 -3.21 21.61 6.81
N ASN A 324 -3.58 21.69 8.10
CA ASN A 324 -3.50 22.95 8.84
C ASN A 324 -2.05 23.39 9.05
N THR A 325 -1.11 22.44 9.16
CA THR A 325 0.30 22.69 9.48
C THR A 325 1.27 22.28 8.38
N GLY A 326 0.83 21.48 7.42
CA GLY A 326 1.70 20.82 6.43
C GLY A 326 2.53 19.67 7.00
N ALA A 327 2.34 19.31 8.28
CA ALA A 327 3.10 18.24 8.91
C ALA A 327 2.69 16.87 8.36
N ARG A 328 3.69 16.07 7.96
CA ARG A 328 3.48 14.66 7.62
C ARG A 328 3.48 13.83 8.91
N LEU A 329 2.33 13.27 9.24
CA LEU A 329 2.12 12.50 10.46
C LEU A 329 2.44 11.02 10.30
N ILE A 330 2.13 10.45 9.13
CA ILE A 330 2.37 9.04 8.81
C ILE A 330 2.99 8.96 7.41
N HIS A 331 4.00 8.14 7.24
CA HIS A 331 4.56 7.76 5.94
C HIS A 331 4.66 6.24 5.85
N GLY A 332 3.87 5.65 4.98
CA GLY A 332 3.97 4.25 4.57
C GLY A 332 4.66 4.13 3.22
N SER A 333 5.54 3.13 3.06
CA SER A 333 6.07 2.77 1.75
C SER A 333 6.15 1.25 1.58
N THR A 334 5.79 0.78 0.38
CA THR A 334 5.92 -0.63 0.01
C THR A 334 6.43 -0.74 -1.43
N LYS A 335 7.16 -1.83 -1.70
CA LYS A 335 7.54 -2.19 -3.06
C LYS A 335 6.34 -2.90 -3.70
N VAL A 336 6.03 -2.59 -4.94
CA VAL A 336 5.02 -3.35 -5.69
C VAL A 336 5.74 -4.05 -6.83
N ASP A 337 5.81 -5.37 -6.73
CA ASP A 337 6.28 -6.22 -7.82
C ASP A 337 5.11 -6.46 -8.76
N ILE A 338 5.29 -6.13 -10.03
CA ILE A 338 4.26 -6.28 -11.06
C ILE A 338 4.65 -7.44 -11.96
N ASP A 339 5.90 -7.43 -12.45
CA ASP A 339 6.51 -8.46 -13.30
C ASP A 339 5.52 -9.10 -14.31
N PRO A 340 4.86 -8.29 -15.17
CA PRO A 340 3.69 -8.75 -15.90
C PRO A 340 4.04 -9.70 -17.04
N ILE A 341 3.18 -10.71 -17.22
CA ILE A 341 3.03 -11.44 -18.48
C ILE A 341 1.93 -10.74 -19.28
N ILE A 342 2.23 -10.33 -20.50
CA ILE A 342 1.31 -9.58 -21.36
C ILE A 342 1.03 -10.43 -22.58
N THR A 343 -0.25 -10.63 -22.90
CA THR A 343 -0.65 -11.27 -24.15
C THR A 343 -1.30 -10.26 -25.08
N TYR A 344 -1.06 -10.40 -26.38
CA TYR A 344 -1.65 -9.56 -27.40
C TYR A 344 -2.26 -10.40 -28.51
N LEU A 345 -3.44 -10.00 -28.99
CA LEU A 345 -4.05 -10.54 -30.20
C LEU A 345 -4.68 -9.41 -30.99
N GLY A 346 -4.25 -9.22 -32.24
CA GLY A 346 -4.70 -8.10 -33.05
C GLY A 346 -4.64 -8.34 -34.55
N VAL A 347 -5.22 -7.40 -35.29
CA VAL A 347 -5.17 -7.34 -36.76
C VAL A 347 -4.39 -6.10 -37.16
N GLY A 348 -3.56 -6.23 -38.18
CA GLY A 348 -2.73 -5.14 -38.68
C GLY A 348 -2.70 -5.01 -40.19
N TYR A 349 -2.19 -3.86 -40.61
CA TYR A 349 -2.02 -3.47 -42.00
C TYR A 349 -0.57 -3.04 -42.26
N ARG A 350 0.00 -3.46 -43.40
CA ARG A 350 1.34 -3.07 -43.86
C ARG A 350 1.24 -2.08 -45.03
N PHE A 351 1.97 -0.98 -44.93
CA PHE A 351 2.02 0.12 -45.90
C PHE A 351 3.25 0.03 -46.80
#